data_AF-A0AAN4YT82-F1
#
_entry.id   AF-A0AAN4YT82-F1
#
_cell.length_a   1.000
_cell.length_b   1.000
_cell.length_c   1.000
_cell.angle_alpha   90.00
_cell.angle_beta   90.00
_cell.angle_gamma   90.00
#
_symmetry.space_group_name_H-M   'P 1'
#
loop_
_entity.id
_entity.type
_entity.pdbx_description
1 polymer ?
#
loop_
_entity_poly.entity_id
_entity_poly.type
_entity_poly.pdbx_seq_one_letter_code
_entity_poly.pdbx_strand_id
1 'polypeptide(L)'
;MWTANTERYADIVPGVNDTADNLLNSIKTGHEEVAPSTVFAVACILENTPFINGSPQNTFVPGALELAEKHKAFIGGDDFKSGQTKMKSALVDFLINAGIKLTSIASYNHLGNNDGKNLSSQKQFRSKEISKSNVVDDMVAANHILYEKDEHPDHTVVIKYMPAVGDNKRALDEYYAEIFMGGHQTISLFNICEDSLLASPLIIDLVVLAEMMTRVSWKAEEAADYKGFHSVLSVLSYMLKAPLTPPGTPVVNALNKQRNALTNIFRACVGLQPESDMTLEHKLF
;
A
#
# COMPACT_ATOMS: atom_id res chain seq x y z
N MET A 1 -12.55 -8.48 2.77
CA MET A 1 -11.10 -8.52 3.08
C MET A 1 -10.51 -9.79 2.49
N TRP A 2 -9.55 -9.67 1.59
CA TRP A 2 -8.78 -10.77 1.04
C TRP A 2 -7.51 -10.97 1.88
N THR A 3 -7.39 -12.12 2.53
CA THR A 3 -6.20 -12.54 3.28
C THR A 3 -5.77 -13.97 2.92
N ALA A 4 -6.13 -14.41 1.71
CA ALA A 4 -5.78 -15.72 1.20
C ALA A 4 -4.36 -15.71 0.60
N ASN A 5 -3.99 -16.81 -0.05
CA ASN A 5 -2.71 -16.93 -0.74
C ASN A 5 -2.52 -15.81 -1.78
N THR A 6 -1.27 -15.40 -1.95
CA THR A 6 -0.89 -14.46 -3.01
C THR A 6 -1.15 -15.11 -4.37
N GLU A 7 -1.87 -14.40 -5.24
CA GLU A 7 -2.07 -14.81 -6.62
C GLU A 7 -0.98 -14.22 -7.53
N ARG A 8 -0.88 -14.76 -8.75
CA ARG A 8 -0.10 -14.09 -9.81
C ARG A 8 -0.82 -12.80 -10.24
N TYR A 9 -0.10 -11.91 -10.90
CA TYR A 9 -0.75 -10.82 -11.61
C TYR A 9 -1.60 -11.36 -12.77
N ALA A 10 -2.75 -10.74 -12.98
CA ALA A 10 -3.54 -10.86 -14.19
C ALA A 10 -3.01 -9.90 -15.26
N ASP A 11 -3.03 -10.31 -16.51
CA ASP A 11 -2.72 -9.45 -17.64
C ASP A 11 -3.87 -8.46 -17.88
N ILE A 12 -3.55 -7.21 -18.21
CA ILE A 12 -4.56 -6.21 -18.57
C ILE A 12 -4.77 -6.28 -20.08
N VAL A 13 -5.92 -6.80 -20.50
CA VAL A 13 -6.23 -7.12 -21.89
C VAL A 13 -7.44 -6.31 -22.36
N PRO A 14 -7.31 -5.50 -23.44
CA PRO A 14 -8.44 -4.79 -24.03
C PRO A 14 -9.57 -5.74 -24.44
N GLY A 15 -10.81 -5.39 -24.13
CA GLY A 15 -11.98 -6.24 -24.37
C GLY A 15 -12.22 -7.33 -23.32
N VAL A 16 -11.36 -7.48 -22.31
CA VAL A 16 -11.46 -8.53 -21.28
C VAL A 16 -11.69 -7.95 -19.90
N ASN A 17 -10.76 -7.13 -19.39
CA ASN A 17 -10.78 -6.60 -18.02
C ASN A 17 -10.46 -5.10 -17.95
N ASP A 18 -10.54 -4.42 -19.09
CA ASP A 18 -10.29 -3.00 -19.30
C ASP A 18 -11.51 -2.12 -18.94
N THR A 19 -12.72 -2.65 -19.03
CA THR A 19 -13.96 -1.94 -18.66
C THR A 19 -14.86 -2.79 -17.76
N ALA A 20 -15.78 -2.14 -17.04
CA ALA A 20 -16.72 -2.82 -16.15
C ALA A 20 -17.58 -3.87 -16.89
N ASP A 21 -18.07 -3.55 -18.09
CA ASP A 21 -18.92 -4.44 -18.87
C ASP A 21 -18.13 -5.62 -19.43
N ASN A 22 -16.91 -5.37 -19.92
CA ASN A 22 -16.01 -6.43 -20.39
C ASN A 22 -15.63 -7.38 -19.25
N LEU A 23 -15.31 -6.85 -18.06
CA LEU A 23 -14.98 -7.66 -16.89
C LEU A 23 -16.15 -8.57 -16.47
N LEU A 24 -17.37 -8.03 -16.41
CA LEU A 24 -18.57 -8.81 -16.10
C LEU A 24 -18.83 -9.89 -17.13
N ASN A 25 -18.59 -9.61 -18.42
CA ASN A 25 -18.70 -10.62 -19.48
C ASN A 25 -17.62 -11.69 -19.34
N SER A 26 -16.37 -11.32 -19.07
CA SER A 26 -15.25 -12.23 -18.87
C SER A 26 -15.47 -13.19 -17.70
N ILE A 27 -16.12 -12.72 -16.62
CA ILE A 27 -16.55 -13.58 -15.50
C ILE A 27 -17.60 -14.60 -15.99
N LYS A 28 -18.61 -14.16 -16.75
CA LYS A 28 -19.66 -15.04 -17.28
C LYS A 28 -19.12 -16.11 -18.23
N THR A 29 -18.13 -15.77 -19.04
CA THR A 29 -17.52 -16.69 -20.01
C THR A 29 -16.39 -17.53 -19.43
N GLY A 30 -15.98 -17.29 -18.18
CA GLY A 30 -14.91 -18.03 -17.51
C GLY A 30 -13.52 -17.76 -18.10
N HIS A 31 -13.20 -16.51 -18.44
CA HIS A 31 -11.90 -16.14 -19.02
C HIS A 31 -10.73 -16.39 -18.05
N GLU A 32 -9.58 -16.86 -18.56
CA GLU A 32 -8.44 -17.31 -17.73
C GLU A 32 -7.77 -16.20 -16.89
N GLU A 33 -7.86 -14.95 -17.36
CA GLU A 33 -7.38 -13.76 -16.62
C GLU A 33 -8.35 -13.27 -15.53
N VAL A 34 -9.46 -13.96 -15.30
CA VAL A 34 -10.33 -13.70 -14.14
C VAL A 34 -9.86 -14.54 -12.97
N ALA A 35 -9.17 -13.89 -12.03
CA ALA A 35 -8.71 -14.53 -10.81
C ALA A 35 -9.85 -14.70 -9.78
N PRO A 36 -9.75 -15.67 -8.85
CA PRO A 36 -10.67 -15.76 -7.72
C PRO A 36 -10.83 -14.45 -6.95
N SER A 37 -9.73 -13.73 -6.66
CA SER A 37 -9.80 -12.42 -6.00
C SER A 37 -10.65 -11.41 -6.77
N THR A 38 -10.58 -11.40 -8.10
CA THR A 38 -11.39 -10.54 -8.97
C THR A 38 -12.88 -10.87 -8.83
N VAL A 39 -13.25 -12.16 -8.77
CA VAL A 39 -14.64 -12.58 -8.56
C VAL A 39 -15.16 -12.10 -7.21
N PHE A 40 -14.38 -12.26 -6.13
CA PHE A 40 -14.76 -11.75 -4.81
C PHE A 40 -14.89 -10.23 -4.78
N ALA A 41 -13.97 -9.50 -5.42
CA ALA A 41 -14.04 -8.04 -5.50
C ALA A 41 -15.32 -7.59 -6.22
N VAL A 42 -15.62 -8.18 -7.39
CA VAL A 42 -16.84 -7.88 -8.15
C VAL A 42 -18.11 -8.23 -7.36
N ALA A 43 -18.15 -9.38 -6.69
CA ALA A 43 -19.29 -9.75 -5.86
C ALA A 43 -19.53 -8.73 -4.74
N CYS A 44 -18.47 -8.33 -4.02
CA CYS A 44 -18.57 -7.30 -2.98
C CYS A 44 -19.01 -5.93 -3.54
N ILE A 45 -18.50 -5.53 -4.71
CA ILE A 45 -18.91 -4.27 -5.37
C ILE A 45 -20.40 -4.29 -5.72
N LEU A 46 -20.89 -5.38 -6.31
CA LEU A 46 -22.31 -5.53 -6.68
C LEU A 46 -23.24 -5.55 -5.46
N GLU A 47 -22.77 -6.11 -4.35
CA GLU A 47 -23.49 -6.12 -3.06
C GLU A 47 -23.22 -4.88 -2.19
N ASN A 48 -22.56 -3.85 -2.75
CA ASN A 48 -22.17 -2.61 -2.07
C ASN A 48 -21.47 -2.83 -0.71
N THR A 49 -20.64 -3.88 -0.63
CA THR A 49 -19.84 -4.22 0.55
C THR A 49 -18.39 -3.81 0.32
N PRO A 50 -17.74 -3.07 1.24
CA PRO A 50 -16.34 -2.70 1.07
C PRO A 50 -15.41 -3.90 0.86
N PHE A 51 -14.61 -3.88 -0.22
CA PHE A 51 -13.64 -4.92 -0.50
C PHE A 51 -12.21 -4.41 -0.31
N ILE A 52 -11.43 -5.10 0.52
CA ILE A 52 -10.04 -4.75 0.80
C ILE A 52 -9.15 -5.90 0.36
N ASN A 53 -8.15 -5.62 -0.49
CA ASN A 53 -7.14 -6.57 -0.91
C ASN A 53 -5.91 -6.50 0.00
N GLY A 54 -5.73 -7.52 0.84
CA GLY A 54 -4.59 -7.65 1.74
C GLY A 54 -3.36 -8.32 1.14
N SER A 55 -3.42 -8.71 -0.14
CA SER A 55 -2.36 -9.42 -0.87
C SER A 55 -1.87 -8.58 -2.06
N PRO A 56 -0.72 -8.92 -2.67
CA PRO A 56 -0.06 -8.02 -3.62
C PRO A 56 -0.51 -8.17 -5.08
N GLN A 57 -1.36 -9.14 -5.43
CA GLN A 57 -1.86 -9.28 -6.80
C GLN A 57 -2.72 -8.07 -7.21
N ASN A 58 -2.77 -7.79 -8.51
CA ASN A 58 -3.55 -6.70 -9.10
C ASN A 58 -5.05 -7.03 -9.25
N THR A 59 -5.72 -7.37 -8.15
CA THR A 59 -7.17 -7.68 -8.13
C THR A 59 -8.00 -6.55 -8.75
N PHE A 60 -7.61 -5.30 -8.54
CA PHE A 60 -8.29 -4.09 -9.03
C PHE A 60 -7.85 -3.70 -10.44
N VAL A 61 -8.12 -4.58 -11.41
CA VAL A 61 -8.00 -4.29 -12.85
C VAL A 61 -8.89 -3.09 -13.25
N PRO A 62 -8.63 -2.41 -14.39
CA PRO A 62 -9.38 -1.20 -14.76
C PRO A 62 -10.91 -1.37 -14.75
N GLY A 63 -11.41 -2.52 -15.24
CA GLY A 63 -12.84 -2.80 -15.20
C GLY A 63 -13.41 -2.95 -13.78
N ALA A 64 -12.62 -3.40 -12.81
CA ALA A 64 -13.04 -3.48 -11.41
C ALA A 64 -13.08 -2.09 -10.75
N LEU A 65 -12.13 -1.20 -11.08
CA LEU A 65 -12.13 0.19 -10.64
C LEU A 65 -13.37 0.92 -11.17
N GLU A 66 -13.62 0.80 -12.49
CA GLU A 66 -14.79 1.41 -13.13
C GLU A 66 -16.10 0.87 -12.55
N LEU A 67 -16.18 -0.44 -12.27
CA LEU A 67 -17.36 -1.05 -11.66
C LEU A 67 -17.60 -0.51 -10.23
N ALA A 68 -16.55 -0.36 -9.43
CA ALA A 68 -16.62 0.20 -8.08
C ALA A 68 -17.07 1.66 -8.10
N GLU A 69 -16.63 2.46 -9.08
CA GLU A 69 -17.08 3.84 -9.28
C GLU A 69 -18.57 3.90 -9.67
N LYS A 70 -19.00 3.07 -10.62
CA LYS A 70 -20.41 2.97 -11.05
C LYS A 70 -21.35 2.62 -9.89
N HIS A 71 -20.93 1.73 -8.99
CA HIS A 71 -21.72 1.31 -7.83
C HIS A 71 -21.50 2.15 -6.58
N LYS A 72 -20.55 3.10 -6.61
CA LYS A 72 -20.10 3.87 -5.43
C LYS A 72 -19.67 2.96 -4.26
N ALA A 73 -19.18 1.76 -4.58
CA ALA A 73 -18.73 0.79 -3.61
C ALA A 73 -17.26 1.02 -3.25
N PHE A 74 -16.91 0.84 -1.99
CA PHE A 74 -15.54 1.08 -1.54
C PHE A 74 -14.61 -0.11 -1.81
N ILE A 75 -13.43 0.22 -2.31
CA ILE A 75 -12.32 -0.70 -2.50
C ILE A 75 -11.04 -0.12 -1.91
N GLY A 76 -10.14 -0.99 -1.44
CA GLY A 76 -8.84 -0.60 -0.91
C GLY A 76 -7.82 -1.72 -1.01
N GLY A 77 -6.54 -1.36 -1.07
CA GLY A 77 -5.43 -2.29 -1.28
C GLY A 77 -4.18 -1.51 -1.69
N ASP A 78 -3.05 -2.15 -1.96
CA ASP A 78 -2.78 -3.59 -1.98
C ASP A 78 -1.66 -3.97 -1.00
N ASP A 79 -1.70 -5.23 -0.55
CA ASP A 79 -0.73 -5.90 0.34
C ASP A 79 -0.54 -5.29 1.74
N PHE A 80 -0.69 -6.07 2.82
CA PHE A 80 -0.53 -5.54 4.19
C PHE A 80 0.86 -4.95 4.47
N LYS A 81 0.95 -3.70 4.92
CA LYS A 81 2.20 -3.05 5.33
C LYS A 81 2.59 -3.48 6.76
N SER A 82 3.01 -4.73 6.92
CA SER A 82 3.56 -5.28 8.18
C SER A 82 5.08 -5.07 8.31
N GLY A 83 5.57 -5.15 9.54
CA GLY A 83 6.99 -5.32 9.90
C GLY A 83 8.01 -4.55 9.06
N GLN A 84 8.68 -5.25 8.14
CA GLN A 84 9.78 -4.74 7.33
C GLN A 84 9.40 -3.51 6.50
N THR A 85 8.36 -3.60 5.67
CA THR A 85 8.02 -2.52 4.74
C THR A 85 7.54 -1.28 5.50
N LYS A 86 6.85 -1.47 6.63
CA LYS A 86 6.44 -0.37 7.51
C LYS A 86 7.65 0.38 8.06
N MET A 87 8.64 -0.34 8.58
CA MET A 87 9.90 0.25 9.06
C MET A 87 10.67 0.94 7.93
N LYS A 88 10.77 0.32 6.75
CA LYS A 88 11.41 0.90 5.57
C LYS A 88 10.78 2.25 5.19
N SER A 89 9.44 2.30 5.10
CA SER A 89 8.74 3.54 4.72
C SER A 89 8.91 4.69 5.73
N ALA A 90 9.20 4.39 6.99
CA ALA A 90 9.51 5.41 7.99
C ALA A 90 10.99 5.82 7.93
N LEU A 91 11.90 4.86 7.77
CA LEU A 91 13.34 5.10 7.76
C LEU A 91 13.79 5.85 6.51
N VAL A 92 13.31 5.46 5.33
CA VAL A 92 13.66 6.10 4.06
C VAL A 92 13.19 7.56 4.04
N ASP A 93 11.95 7.82 4.48
CA ASP A 93 11.42 9.17 4.62
C ASP A 93 12.28 10.00 5.60
N PHE A 94 12.66 9.42 6.74
CA PHE A 94 13.57 10.08 7.69
C PHE A 94 14.92 10.44 7.06
N LEU A 95 15.60 9.50 6.39
CA LEU A 95 16.92 9.72 5.81
C LEU A 95 16.89 10.79 4.71
N ILE A 96 15.94 10.70 3.79
CA ILE A 96 15.81 11.67 2.69
C ILE A 96 15.47 13.06 3.23
N ASN A 97 14.55 13.17 4.21
CA ASN A 97 14.23 14.47 4.84
C ASN A 97 15.41 15.03 5.66
N ALA A 98 16.33 14.18 6.13
CA ALA A 98 17.57 14.60 6.80
C ALA A 98 18.68 15.00 5.81
N GLY A 99 18.43 14.96 4.49
CA GLY A 99 19.43 15.30 3.47
C GLY A 99 20.45 14.19 3.20
N ILE A 100 20.11 12.94 3.54
CA ILE A 100 20.98 11.77 3.33
C ILE A 100 20.52 11.03 2.07
N LYS A 101 21.42 10.88 1.09
CA LYS A 101 21.11 10.24 -0.20
C LYS A 101 21.31 8.73 -0.06
N LEU A 102 20.21 7.97 -0.02
CA LEU A 102 20.27 6.52 -0.19
C LEU A 102 20.67 6.17 -1.62
N THR A 103 21.69 5.32 -1.77
CA THR A 103 22.17 4.82 -3.06
C THR A 103 21.95 3.32 -3.22
N SER A 104 21.81 2.57 -2.12
CA SER A 104 21.44 1.15 -2.16
C SER A 104 20.57 0.72 -0.98
N ILE A 105 19.59 -0.14 -1.27
CA ILE A 105 18.66 -0.76 -0.33
C ILE A 105 18.58 -2.26 -0.64
N ALA A 106 19.13 -3.10 0.23
CA ALA A 106 19.06 -4.55 0.10
C ALA A 106 18.12 -5.12 1.16
N SER A 107 17.02 -5.75 0.74
CA SER A 107 15.96 -6.26 1.64
C SER A 107 15.76 -7.76 1.51
N TYR A 108 16.38 -8.52 2.41
CA TYR A 108 16.26 -9.98 2.47
C TYR A 108 15.22 -10.41 3.51
N ASN A 109 14.53 -11.50 3.21
CA ASN A 109 13.55 -12.08 4.11
C ASN A 109 13.52 -13.60 4.01
N HIS A 110 13.26 -14.27 5.12
CA HIS A 110 12.86 -15.66 5.10
C HIS A 110 11.82 -15.99 6.16
N LEU A 111 10.91 -16.90 5.82
CA LEU A 111 9.79 -17.35 6.63
C LEU A 111 9.40 -18.80 6.27
N GLY A 112 8.79 -19.52 7.21
CA GLY A 112 8.49 -20.95 7.12
C GLY A 112 7.01 -21.31 7.12
N ASN A 113 6.12 -20.32 7.17
CA ASN A 113 4.67 -20.51 7.11
C ASN A 113 4.18 -20.73 5.66
N ASN A 114 2.86 -20.90 5.49
CA ASN A 114 2.26 -21.16 4.18
C ASN A 114 2.39 -19.96 3.21
N ASP A 115 2.50 -18.73 3.72
CA ASP A 115 2.80 -17.56 2.89
C ASP A 115 4.17 -17.71 2.25
N GLY A 116 5.21 -17.98 3.05
CA GLY A 116 6.56 -18.26 2.52
C GLY A 116 6.60 -19.43 1.54
N LYS A 117 5.83 -20.49 1.81
CA LYS A 117 5.74 -21.64 0.90
C LYS A 117 5.12 -21.26 -0.43
N ASN A 118 4.02 -20.49 -0.44
CA ASN A 118 3.36 -20.02 -1.65
C ASN A 118 4.25 -19.06 -2.46
N LEU A 119 4.93 -18.14 -1.76
CA LEU A 119 5.87 -17.18 -2.34
C LEU A 119 7.19 -17.81 -2.83
N SER A 120 7.41 -19.11 -2.61
CA SER A 120 8.57 -19.82 -3.20
C SER A 120 8.45 -19.98 -4.71
N SER A 121 7.24 -19.90 -5.25
CA SER A 121 6.98 -19.88 -6.70
C SER A 121 7.22 -18.48 -7.27
N GLN A 122 7.92 -18.42 -8.42
CA GLN A 122 8.34 -17.19 -9.06
C GLN A 122 7.16 -16.25 -9.40
N LYS A 123 6.05 -16.79 -9.90
CA LYS A 123 4.89 -15.98 -10.30
C LYS A 123 4.24 -15.26 -9.12
N GLN A 124 4.15 -15.92 -7.97
CA GLN A 124 3.62 -15.35 -6.73
C GLN A 124 4.63 -14.39 -6.09
N PHE A 125 5.92 -14.73 -6.14
CA PHE A 125 6.99 -13.84 -5.67
C PHE A 125 6.99 -12.51 -6.43
N ARG A 126 6.81 -12.53 -7.76
CA ARG A 126 6.82 -11.32 -8.59
C ARG A 126 5.78 -10.28 -8.11
N SER A 127 4.59 -10.72 -7.73
CA SER A 127 3.57 -9.84 -7.14
C SER A 127 4.09 -9.12 -5.88
N LYS A 128 4.75 -9.87 -4.99
CA LYS A 128 5.30 -9.36 -3.73
C LYS A 128 6.54 -8.48 -3.95
N GLU A 129 7.33 -8.78 -4.96
CA GLU A 129 8.53 -8.02 -5.34
C GLU A 129 8.15 -6.60 -5.78
N ILE A 130 7.14 -6.46 -6.65
CA ILE A 130 6.67 -5.16 -7.15
C ILE A 130 6.20 -4.27 -5.99
N SER A 131 5.27 -4.78 -5.16
CA SER A 131 4.70 -4.02 -4.04
C SER A 131 5.72 -3.64 -2.95
N LYS A 132 6.79 -4.42 -2.77
CA LYS A 132 7.87 -4.10 -1.83
C LYS A 132 8.92 -3.13 -2.38
N SER A 133 9.08 -3.09 -3.70
CA SER A 133 10.11 -2.27 -4.36
C SER A 133 9.64 -0.82 -4.52
N ASN A 134 8.38 -0.61 -4.91
CA ASN A 134 7.86 0.72 -5.25
C ASN A 134 7.63 1.65 -4.04
N VAL A 135 7.80 1.15 -2.82
CA VAL A 135 7.49 1.89 -1.58
C VAL A 135 8.40 3.12 -1.36
N VAL A 136 9.51 3.23 -2.09
CA VAL A 136 10.49 4.32 -1.92
C VAL A 136 10.42 5.37 -3.03
N ASP A 137 9.70 5.08 -4.13
CA ASP A 137 9.78 5.85 -5.37
C ASP A 137 9.30 7.30 -5.20
N ASP A 138 8.20 7.51 -4.46
CA ASP A 138 7.65 8.84 -4.19
C ASP A 138 8.57 9.68 -3.29
N MET A 139 9.29 9.03 -2.36
CA MET A 139 10.21 9.74 -1.45
C MET A 139 11.48 10.18 -2.21
N VAL A 140 11.99 9.34 -3.10
CA VAL A 140 13.12 9.66 -3.99
C VAL A 140 12.73 10.81 -4.94
N ALA A 141 11.59 10.68 -5.63
CA ALA A 141 11.10 11.70 -6.56
C ALA A 141 10.79 13.05 -5.88
N ALA A 142 10.51 13.07 -4.58
CA ALA A 142 10.23 14.29 -3.83
C ALA A 142 11.46 15.18 -3.58
N ASN A 143 12.69 14.64 -3.69
CA ASN A 143 13.92 15.38 -3.37
C ASN A 143 14.88 15.48 -4.56
N HIS A 144 14.65 16.49 -5.39
CA HIS A 144 15.46 16.82 -6.59
C HIS A 144 16.84 17.41 -6.29
N ILE A 145 17.19 17.63 -5.01
CA ILE A 145 18.54 18.04 -4.62
C ILE A 145 19.44 16.82 -4.46
N LEU A 146 18.90 15.72 -3.90
CA LEU A 146 19.64 14.48 -3.70
C LEU A 146 19.62 13.60 -4.94
N TYR A 147 18.51 13.60 -5.68
CA TYR A 147 18.28 12.71 -6.80
C TYR A 147 18.03 13.49 -8.09
N GLU A 148 18.72 13.09 -9.15
CA GLU A 148 18.41 13.54 -10.50
C GLU A 148 17.06 12.98 -10.97
N LYS A 149 16.53 13.56 -12.05
CA LYS A 149 15.29 13.05 -12.65
C LYS A 149 15.46 11.59 -13.06
N ASP A 150 14.51 10.76 -12.64
CA ASP A 150 14.47 9.30 -12.90
C ASP A 150 15.65 8.52 -12.26
N GLU A 151 16.41 9.15 -11.34
CA GLU A 151 17.41 8.47 -10.53
C GLU A 151 16.75 7.68 -9.39
N HIS A 152 17.18 6.44 -9.19
CA HIS A 152 16.71 5.57 -8.11
C HIS A 152 17.91 4.87 -7.45
N PRO A 153 17.85 4.60 -6.13
CA PRO A 153 18.83 3.73 -5.50
C PRO A 153 18.73 2.31 -6.05
N ASP A 154 19.83 1.58 -6.03
CA ASP A 154 19.80 0.13 -6.24
C ASP A 154 18.89 -0.49 -5.18
N HIS A 155 17.81 -1.17 -5.59
CA HIS A 155 16.86 -1.74 -4.66
C HIS A 155 16.57 -3.20 -4.99
N THR A 156 16.97 -4.10 -4.09
CA THR A 156 16.75 -5.55 -4.26
C THR A 156 15.90 -6.10 -3.13
N VAL A 157 14.88 -6.88 -3.49
CA VAL A 157 14.00 -7.57 -2.53
C VAL A 157 14.17 -9.07 -2.71
N VAL A 158 14.39 -9.80 -1.62
CA VAL A 158 14.50 -11.26 -1.62
C VAL A 158 13.58 -11.86 -0.58
N ILE A 159 12.90 -12.96 -0.94
CA ILE A 159 12.10 -13.78 -0.03
C ILE A 159 12.51 -15.24 -0.24
N LYS A 160 12.81 -15.95 0.85
CA LYS A 160 13.13 -17.38 0.85
C LYS A 160 12.24 -18.15 1.81
N TYR A 161 11.83 -19.35 1.39
CA TYR A 161 11.10 -20.27 2.24
C TYR A 161 12.06 -21.07 3.12
N MET A 162 11.91 -20.96 4.44
CA MET A 162 12.71 -21.65 5.44
C MET A 162 11.79 -22.28 6.49
N PRO A 163 11.35 -23.54 6.31
CA PRO A 163 10.31 -24.15 7.15
C PRO A 163 10.56 -24.04 8.66
N ALA A 164 11.81 -24.16 9.09
CA ALA A 164 12.21 -24.20 10.49
C ALA A 164 11.86 -22.93 11.30
N VAL A 165 11.70 -21.78 10.65
CA VAL A 165 11.34 -20.53 11.36
C VAL A 165 9.83 -20.34 11.53
N GLY A 166 9.00 -21.18 10.88
CA GLY A 166 7.54 -21.07 10.97
C GLY A 166 7.03 -19.67 10.63
N ASP A 167 6.15 -19.12 11.48
CA ASP A 167 5.60 -17.77 11.33
C ASP A 167 6.58 -16.64 11.77
N ASN A 168 7.72 -17.00 12.38
CA ASN A 168 8.76 -16.05 12.80
C ASN A 168 9.59 -15.61 11.59
N LYS A 169 9.02 -14.71 10.80
CA LYS A 169 9.67 -14.08 9.67
C LYS A 169 10.91 -13.32 10.13
N ARG A 170 12.03 -13.54 9.45
CA ARG A 170 13.26 -12.78 9.65
C ARG A 170 13.47 -11.84 8.48
N ALA A 171 13.63 -10.55 8.75
CA ALA A 171 13.92 -9.49 7.80
C ALA A 171 15.31 -8.94 8.07
N LEU A 172 16.12 -8.85 7.03
CA LEU A 172 17.46 -8.27 7.05
C LEU A 172 17.49 -7.18 5.99
N ASP A 173 17.73 -5.95 6.42
CA ASP A 173 17.81 -4.80 5.52
C ASP A 173 19.16 -4.12 5.67
N GLU A 174 19.76 -3.75 4.55
CA GLU A 174 20.93 -2.88 4.52
C GLU A 174 20.59 -1.62 3.72
N TYR A 175 20.88 -0.46 4.31
CA TYR A 175 20.73 0.84 3.69
C TYR A 175 22.11 1.46 3.58
N TYR A 176 22.57 1.68 2.36
CA TYR A 176 23.83 2.35 2.06
C TYR A 176 23.53 3.74 1.50
N ALA A 177 24.15 4.74 2.10
CA ALA A 177 23.89 6.13 1.77
C ALA A 177 25.19 6.93 1.60
N GLU A 178 25.13 7.93 0.73
CA GLU A 178 26.12 9.00 0.62
C GLU A 178 25.76 10.13 1.59
N ILE A 179 26.78 10.65 2.26
CA ILE A 179 26.69 11.78 3.19
C ILE A 179 27.72 12.85 2.82
N PHE A 180 27.83 13.88 3.66
CA PHE A 180 28.70 15.03 3.43
C PHE A 180 30.15 14.65 3.06
N MET A 181 30.73 15.36 2.08
CA MET A 181 32.14 15.25 1.66
C MET A 181 32.57 13.86 1.17
N GLY A 182 31.66 13.12 0.50
CA GLY A 182 31.95 11.78 -0.03
C GLY A 182 32.03 10.70 1.05
N GLY A 183 31.61 11.02 2.28
CA GLY A 183 31.41 10.03 3.33
C GLY A 183 30.25 9.11 3.00
N HIS A 184 30.20 7.97 3.69
CA HIS A 184 29.11 7.01 3.55
C HIS A 184 28.56 6.61 4.91
N GLN A 185 27.27 6.29 4.95
CA GLN A 185 26.59 5.73 6.10
C GLN A 185 25.98 4.39 5.71
N THR A 186 26.24 3.36 6.51
CA THR A 186 25.60 2.05 6.37
C THR A 186 24.73 1.77 7.59
N ILE A 187 23.47 1.44 7.36
CA ILE A 187 22.55 0.99 8.41
C ILE A 187 22.15 -0.45 8.10
N SER A 188 22.49 -1.38 8.99
CA SER A 188 22.02 -2.76 8.94
C SER A 188 20.93 -2.97 9.98
N LEU A 189 19.79 -3.48 9.56
CA LEU A 189 18.63 -3.75 10.40
C LEU A 189 18.30 -5.24 10.34
N PHE A 190 18.22 -5.85 11.53
CA PHE A 190 17.76 -7.21 11.69
C PHE A 190 16.46 -7.21 12.51
N ASN A 191 15.40 -7.75 11.92
CA ASN A 191 14.08 -7.76 12.54
C ASN A 191 13.49 -9.18 12.52
N ILE A 192 13.11 -9.68 13.70
CA ILE A 192 12.36 -10.92 13.86
C ILE A 192 10.92 -10.54 14.17
N CYS A 193 10.00 -10.98 13.33
CA CYS A 193 8.58 -10.66 13.43
C CYS A 193 7.76 -11.94 13.40
N GLU A 194 6.84 -12.10 14.34
CA GLU A 194 5.70 -12.98 14.17
C GLU A 194 4.75 -12.32 13.16
N ASP A 195 4.81 -12.75 11.90
CA ASP A 195 4.20 -12.03 10.78
C ASP A 195 2.67 -11.96 10.92
N SER A 196 2.07 -13.05 11.41
CA SER A 196 0.63 -13.12 11.67
C SER A 196 0.21 -12.19 12.80
N LEU A 197 1.01 -12.03 13.86
CA LEU A 197 0.71 -11.12 14.97
C LEU A 197 0.88 -9.65 14.58
N LEU A 198 1.71 -9.34 13.58
CA LEU A 198 1.78 -8.00 13.00
C LEU A 198 0.66 -7.74 11.99
N ALA A 199 0.26 -8.74 11.21
CA ALA A 199 -0.77 -8.59 10.18
C ALA A 199 -2.19 -8.53 10.76
N SER A 200 -2.49 -9.34 11.77
CA SER A 200 -3.83 -9.41 12.40
C SER A 200 -4.39 -8.05 12.86
N PRO A 201 -3.65 -7.20 13.61
CA PRO A 201 -4.15 -5.88 13.99
C PRO A 201 -4.34 -4.95 12.79
N LEU A 202 -3.54 -5.08 11.73
CA LEU A 202 -3.75 -4.30 10.50
C LEU A 202 -5.07 -4.67 9.82
N ILE A 203 -5.46 -5.94 9.85
CA ILE A 203 -6.77 -6.39 9.34
C ILE A 203 -7.89 -5.74 10.15
N ILE A 204 -7.77 -5.68 11.48
CA ILE A 204 -8.74 -5.03 12.35
C ILE A 204 -8.86 -3.54 11.98
N ASP A 205 -7.73 -2.83 11.90
CA ASP A 205 -7.70 -1.41 11.54
C ASP A 205 -8.33 -1.15 10.17
N LEU A 206 -8.01 -1.97 9.16
CA LEU A 206 -8.55 -1.86 7.82
C LEU A 206 -10.07 -2.05 7.79
N VAL A 207 -10.60 -3.04 8.51
CA VAL A 207 -12.05 -3.29 8.57
C VAL A 207 -12.77 -2.16 9.30
N VAL A 208 -12.26 -1.74 10.46
CA VAL A 208 -12.84 -0.65 11.26
C VAL A 208 -12.84 0.65 10.47
N LEU A 209 -11.72 0.99 9.82
CA LEU A 209 -11.62 2.20 9.04
C LEU A 209 -12.52 2.16 7.81
N ALA A 210 -12.55 1.05 7.06
CA ALA A 210 -13.43 0.95 5.90
C ALA A 210 -14.91 1.07 6.29
N GLU A 211 -15.33 0.45 7.41
CA GLU A 211 -16.69 0.63 7.95
C GLU A 211 -16.94 2.09 8.30
N MET A 212 -16.03 2.73 9.04
CA MET A 212 -16.17 4.14 9.42
C MET A 212 -16.32 5.05 8.19
N MET A 213 -15.51 4.84 7.16
CA MET A 213 -15.58 5.61 5.91
C MET A 213 -16.91 5.43 5.17
N THR A 214 -17.64 4.33 5.38
CA THR A 214 -19.01 4.17 4.84
C THR A 214 -20.02 5.13 5.45
N ARG A 215 -19.74 5.64 6.66
CA ARG A 215 -20.59 6.58 7.38
C ARG A 215 -20.19 8.04 7.18
N VAL A 216 -19.03 8.31 6.59
CA VAL A 216 -18.55 9.68 6.36
C VAL A 216 -19.04 10.19 5.01
N SER A 217 -19.73 11.32 5.04
CA SER A 217 -20.07 12.08 3.84
C SER A 217 -19.72 13.54 4.03
N TRP A 218 -19.41 14.22 2.94
CA TRP A 218 -19.04 15.62 2.92
C TRP A 218 -19.57 16.26 1.63
N LYS A 219 -19.61 17.59 1.61
CA LYS A 219 -19.99 18.34 0.42
C LYS A 219 -19.11 19.57 0.29
N ALA A 220 -18.88 19.98 -0.96
CA ALA A 220 -18.39 21.33 -1.21
C ALA A 220 -19.44 22.34 -0.75
N GLU A 221 -19.02 23.55 -0.37
CA GLU A 221 -19.92 24.59 0.15
C GLU A 221 -21.07 24.90 -0.81
N GLU A 222 -20.76 24.94 -2.11
CA GLU A 222 -21.73 25.22 -3.17
C GLU A 222 -22.54 23.98 -3.63
N ALA A 223 -22.22 22.79 -3.13
CA ALA A 223 -22.91 21.56 -3.53
C ALA A 223 -24.25 21.37 -2.77
N ALA A 224 -25.26 20.92 -3.51
CA ALA A 224 -26.58 20.61 -2.94
C ALA A 224 -26.52 19.36 -2.03
N ASP A 225 -25.89 18.29 -2.51
CA ASP A 225 -25.92 16.98 -1.87
C ASP A 225 -24.59 16.60 -1.23
N TYR A 226 -24.69 15.85 -0.11
CA TYR A 226 -23.56 15.16 0.49
C TYR A 226 -23.14 13.96 -0.36
N LYS A 227 -21.83 13.75 -0.46
CA LYS A 227 -21.23 12.62 -1.15
C LYS A 227 -20.25 11.90 -0.24
N GLY A 228 -20.09 10.59 -0.46
CA GLY A 228 -19.02 9.81 0.17
C GLY A 228 -17.66 10.15 -0.45
N PHE A 229 -16.63 9.48 0.04
CA PHE A 229 -15.31 9.50 -0.58
C PHE A 229 -15.32 8.82 -1.96
N HIS A 230 -14.24 8.99 -2.72
CA HIS A 230 -14.01 8.21 -3.93
C HIS A 230 -14.03 6.71 -3.62
N SER A 231 -14.49 5.87 -4.56
CA SER A 231 -14.58 4.41 -4.39
C SER A 231 -13.25 3.79 -3.96
N VAL A 232 -12.12 4.34 -4.44
CA VAL A 232 -10.78 3.99 -3.96
C VAL A 232 -10.48 4.71 -2.63
N LEU A 233 -10.45 3.96 -1.52
CA LEU A 233 -10.16 4.48 -0.18
C LEU A 233 -8.66 4.59 0.10
N SER A 234 -7.99 5.57 -0.51
CA SER A 234 -6.56 5.86 -0.27
C SER A 234 -6.24 6.24 1.18
N VAL A 235 -7.24 6.58 2.00
CA VAL A 235 -7.10 6.78 3.45
C VAL A 235 -6.58 5.52 4.17
N LEU A 236 -6.72 4.33 3.57
CA LEU A 236 -6.25 3.07 4.12
C LEU A 236 -4.75 2.82 3.90
N SER A 237 -4.05 3.71 3.19
CA SER A 237 -2.65 3.52 2.75
C SER A 237 -1.64 3.29 3.87
N TYR A 238 -1.93 3.73 5.10
CA TYR A 238 -1.08 3.50 6.28
C TYR A 238 -0.88 2.00 6.58
N MET A 239 -1.86 1.17 6.22
CA MET A 239 -1.84 -0.28 6.45
C MET A 239 -1.47 -1.08 5.19
N LEU A 240 -1.18 -0.44 4.06
CA LEU A 240 -1.05 -1.09 2.74
C LEU A 240 0.28 -0.71 2.05
N LYS A 241 0.96 -1.69 1.43
CA LYS A 241 2.32 -1.51 0.86
C LYS A 241 2.30 -0.77 -0.46
N ALA A 242 1.37 -1.14 -1.34
CA ALA A 242 1.20 -0.57 -2.67
C ALA A 242 -0.17 0.10 -2.71
N PRO A 243 -0.33 1.28 -2.10
CA PRO A 243 -1.64 1.89 -1.94
C PRO A 243 -2.26 2.21 -3.30
N LEU A 244 -3.49 1.74 -3.48
CA LEU A 244 -4.35 2.14 -4.60
C LEU A 244 -4.81 3.58 -4.39
N THR A 245 -4.72 4.38 -5.44
CA THR A 245 -5.08 5.80 -5.43
C THR A 245 -6.14 6.10 -6.49
N PRO A 246 -7.01 7.11 -6.27
CA PRO A 246 -7.91 7.58 -7.33
C PRO A 246 -7.15 7.92 -8.61
N PRO A 247 -7.72 7.67 -9.80
CA PRO A 247 -7.06 7.95 -11.08
C PRO A 247 -6.53 9.39 -11.15
N GLY A 248 -5.26 9.53 -11.55
CA GLY A 248 -4.59 10.84 -11.69
C GLY A 248 -4.08 11.45 -10.38
N THR A 249 -4.17 10.75 -9.24
CA THR A 249 -3.63 11.22 -7.96
C THR A 249 -2.31 10.54 -7.59
N PRO A 250 -1.35 11.25 -6.97
CA PRO A 250 -0.05 10.69 -6.63
C PRO A 250 -0.17 9.65 -5.50
N VAL A 251 0.69 8.64 -5.57
CA VAL A 251 0.91 7.69 -4.47
C VAL A 251 1.80 8.33 -3.41
N VAL A 252 1.44 8.14 -2.13
CA VAL A 252 2.26 8.55 -0.98
C VAL A 252 2.53 7.32 -0.13
N ASN A 253 3.80 6.93 0.02
CA ASN A 253 4.21 5.78 0.83
C ASN A 253 4.79 6.18 2.19
N ALA A 254 5.24 7.43 2.34
CA ALA A 254 5.82 7.95 3.58
C ALA A 254 4.84 7.75 4.76
N LEU A 255 5.25 6.91 5.73
CA LEU A 255 4.34 6.37 6.74
C LEU A 255 3.69 7.45 7.62
N ASN A 256 4.48 8.45 8.01
CA ASN A 256 4.01 9.55 8.86
C ASN A 256 3.00 10.43 8.11
N LYS A 257 3.23 10.70 6.81
CA LYS A 257 2.29 11.47 5.98
C LYS A 257 0.96 10.75 5.85
N GLN A 258 0.98 9.43 5.66
CA GLN A 258 -0.23 8.59 5.61
C GLN A 258 -1.01 8.65 6.93
N ARG A 259 -0.32 8.54 8.08
CA ARG A 259 -0.94 8.65 9.40
C ARG A 259 -1.52 10.04 9.65
N ASN A 260 -0.78 11.08 9.32
CA ASN A 260 -1.21 12.47 9.52
C ASN A 260 -2.45 12.79 8.67
N ALA A 261 -2.52 12.30 7.43
CA ALA A 261 -3.71 12.42 6.59
C ALA A 261 -4.93 11.77 7.26
N LEU A 262 -4.80 10.53 7.75
CA LEU A 262 -5.84 9.82 8.48
C LEU A 262 -6.31 10.60 9.72
N THR A 263 -5.36 11.05 10.54
CA THR A 263 -5.66 11.82 11.76
C THR A 263 -6.38 13.13 11.42
N ASN A 264 -5.90 13.87 10.42
CA ASN A 264 -6.50 15.15 10.03
C ASN A 264 -7.90 14.99 9.43
N ILE A 265 -8.19 13.90 8.70
CA ILE A 265 -9.54 13.58 8.25
C ILE A 265 -10.49 13.42 9.45
N PHE A 266 -10.11 12.66 10.47
CA PHE A 266 -10.96 12.47 11.65
C PHE A 266 -11.05 13.71 12.54
N ARG A 267 -10.00 14.53 12.63
CA ARG A 267 -10.05 15.84 13.28
C ARG A 267 -11.10 16.74 12.61
N ALA A 268 -11.11 16.78 11.27
CA ALA A 268 -12.11 17.53 10.54
C ALA A 268 -13.55 17.05 10.83
N CYS A 269 -13.76 15.72 10.96
CA CYS A 269 -15.06 15.14 11.31
C CYS A 269 -15.60 15.62 12.68
N VAL A 270 -14.73 16.04 13.59
CA VAL A 270 -15.09 16.58 14.92
C VAL A 270 -14.92 18.09 15.03
N GLY A 271 -14.76 18.80 13.89
CA GLY A 271 -14.66 20.26 13.85
C GLY A 271 -13.33 20.83 14.32
N LEU A 272 -12.27 20.02 14.37
CA LEU A 272 -10.92 20.46 14.72
C LEU A 272 -10.11 20.80 13.45
N GLN A 273 -9.30 21.85 13.54
CA GLN A 273 -8.34 22.21 12.50
C GLN A 273 -7.26 21.12 12.34
N PRO A 274 -6.66 20.97 11.14
CA PRO A 274 -5.52 20.09 10.94
C PRO A 274 -4.38 20.40 11.92
N GLU A 275 -3.68 19.36 12.36
CA GLU A 275 -2.47 19.52 13.16
C GLU A 275 -1.35 20.08 12.29
N SER A 276 -0.74 21.18 12.73
CA SER A 276 0.29 21.91 11.98
C SER A 276 1.68 21.83 12.61
N ASP A 277 1.79 21.30 13.83
CA ASP A 277 3.03 21.17 14.61
C ASP A 277 3.81 22.47 14.86
N MET A 278 3.23 23.64 14.52
CA MET A 278 3.98 24.90 14.53
C MET A 278 4.29 25.42 15.93
N THR A 279 3.43 25.15 16.92
CA THR A 279 3.60 25.53 18.33
C THR A 279 4.02 27.01 18.54
N LEU A 280 3.49 27.92 17.72
CA LEU A 280 3.93 29.33 17.65
C LEU A 280 3.66 30.09 18.94
N GLU A 281 2.63 29.71 19.70
CA GLU A 281 2.30 30.22 21.02
C GLU A 281 3.44 30.05 22.05
N HIS A 282 4.39 29.15 21.78
CA HIS A 282 5.58 28.94 22.61
C HIS A 282 6.86 29.56 22.02
N LYS A 283 6.77 30.23 20.88
CA LYS A 283 7.92 30.78 20.13
C LYS A 283 7.95 32.30 20.08
N LEU A 284 6.90 32.94 20.58
CA LEU A 284 6.76 34.39 20.68
C LEU A 284 6.79 34.79 22.16
N PHE A 285 7.98 34.73 22.77
CA PHE A 285 8.28 35.30 24.08
C PHE A 285 9.31 36.42 23.92
#